data_AF-A0A1V6GZJ6-F1
#
_entry.id   AF-A0A1V6GZJ6-F1
#
_cell.length_a   1.000
_cell.length_b   1.000
_cell.length_c   1.000
_cell.angle_alpha   90.00
_cell.angle_beta   90.00
_cell.angle_gamma   90.00
#
_symmetry.space_group_name_H-M   'P 1'
#
loop_
_entity.id
_entity.type
_entity.pdbx_description
1 polymer ?
#
loop_
_entity_poly.entity_id
_entity_poly.type
_entity_poly.pdbx_seq_one_letter_code
_entity_poly.pdbx_strand_id
1 'polypeptide(L)'
;MKVDYTPHAAQYEIHRARRDYRFRTVCTGRRFGKTRCMAGELLYTGAVVEGGDYGWVAPTYGVTDRGVEAFREIAPELIRVVGRMPTRVEFDLGKGPCKVWFLSADNPDSIRGFGFKGLVVDEAASVPVEVWNYVLRPTLAQTMGWGVFIGTPAGRNWFYDMFTRGVKGSGEAGFKSFTFPSLASPYFPKDEWEAAKRELPEDVFKQEYMAEFLEDGAGVFRGVDGCLLGRCEDVDRGRYRRVVVGCDIAKHTDWTVLAALHCCFNDSTRPDPFQVMQTSHNRLES
;
A
#
# COMPACT_ATOMS: atom_id res chain seq x y z
N MET A 1 32.32 -10.65 13.99
CA MET A 1 30.95 -10.20 13.68
C MET A 1 30.97 -9.18 12.56
N LYS A 2 30.47 -9.56 11.38
CA LYS A 2 30.30 -8.66 10.24
C LYS A 2 28.81 -8.49 9.98
N VAL A 3 28.34 -7.26 9.82
CA VAL A 3 26.99 -6.94 9.32
C VAL A 3 27.13 -6.63 7.83
N ASP A 4 26.48 -7.42 6.98
CA ASP A 4 26.47 -7.26 5.53
C ASP A 4 25.31 -6.37 5.07
N TYR A 5 25.33 -5.12 5.54
CA TYR A 5 24.36 -4.12 5.13
C TYR A 5 25.01 -2.73 5.12
N THR A 6 25.03 -2.12 3.94
CA THR A 6 25.40 -0.72 3.75
C THR A 6 24.25 -0.04 3.00
N PRO A 7 23.52 0.89 3.63
CA PRO A 7 22.43 1.58 2.96
C PRO A 7 22.96 2.44 1.82
N HIS A 8 22.31 2.39 0.65
CA HIS A 8 22.56 3.41 -0.38
C HIS A 8 21.91 4.76 0.01
N ALA A 9 22.21 5.82 -0.73
CA ALA A 9 21.82 7.19 -0.37
C ALA A 9 20.33 7.35 0.01
N ALA A 10 19.41 6.85 -0.84
CA ALA A 10 17.98 6.91 -0.56
C ALA A 10 17.55 6.08 0.67
N GLN A 11 18.12 4.89 0.90
CA GLN A 11 17.88 4.11 2.12
C GLN A 11 18.38 4.85 3.37
N TYR A 12 19.52 5.52 3.26
CA TYR A 12 20.10 6.29 4.34
C TYR A 12 19.22 7.49 4.73
N GLU A 13 18.57 8.14 3.77
CA GLU A 13 17.57 9.20 4.04
C GLU A 13 16.39 8.66 4.86
N ILE A 14 15.87 7.50 4.50
CA ILE A 14 14.78 6.83 5.24
C ILE A 14 15.22 6.56 6.69
N HIS A 15 16.41 5.99 6.88
CA HIS A 15 16.94 5.70 8.21
C HIS A 15 17.12 6.96 9.05
N ARG A 16 17.66 8.03 8.49
CA ARG A 16 17.91 9.27 9.23
C ARG A 16 16.64 9.88 9.81
N ALA A 17 15.54 9.80 9.06
CA ALA A 17 14.25 10.33 9.47
C ALA A 17 13.64 9.64 10.71
N ARG A 18 14.17 8.48 11.15
CA ARG A 18 13.70 7.79 12.38
C ARG A 18 13.73 8.66 13.64
N ARG A 19 14.59 9.68 13.67
CA ARG A 19 14.79 10.55 14.85
C ARG A 19 13.68 11.58 15.02
N ASP A 20 13.10 12.01 13.90
CA ASP A 20 12.23 13.18 13.85
C ASP A 20 10.76 12.79 13.58
N TYR A 21 10.53 11.60 13.02
CA TYR A 21 9.22 11.18 12.53
C TYR A 21 8.80 9.83 13.09
N ARG A 22 7.69 9.84 13.82
CA ARG A 22 7.05 8.65 14.38
C ARG A 22 6.52 7.73 13.30
N PHE A 23 5.96 8.29 12.23
CA PHE A 23 5.37 7.53 11.14
C PHE A 23 6.03 7.90 9.81
N ARG A 24 6.51 6.89 9.09
CA ARG A 24 7.17 7.07 7.80
C ARG A 24 6.49 6.23 6.73
N THR A 25 6.14 6.86 5.62
CA THR A 25 5.58 6.17 4.45
C THR A 25 6.63 6.15 3.34
N VAL A 26 6.98 4.98 2.86
CA VAL A 26 8.05 4.80 1.87
C VAL A 26 7.49 4.12 0.64
N CYS A 27 7.13 4.94 -0.33
CA CYS A 27 6.67 4.49 -1.64
C CYS A 27 7.88 4.37 -2.56
N THR A 28 8.12 3.19 -3.13
CA THR A 28 9.31 2.99 -3.99
C THR A 28 9.01 2.11 -5.18
N GLY A 29 9.76 2.33 -6.26
CA GLY A 29 9.72 1.48 -7.43
C GLY A 29 10.23 0.07 -7.11
N ARG A 30 10.07 -0.83 -8.07
CA ARG A 30 10.56 -2.21 -7.96
C ARG A 30 12.06 -2.25 -7.74
N ARG A 31 12.52 -3.29 -7.03
CA ARG A 31 13.95 -3.57 -6.77
C ARG A 31 14.73 -2.44 -6.06
N PHE A 32 14.05 -1.56 -5.33
CA PHE A 32 14.68 -0.57 -4.45
C PHE A 32 15.43 -1.19 -3.25
N GLY A 33 15.12 -2.44 -2.88
CA GLY A 33 15.71 -3.08 -1.70
C GLY A 33 15.01 -2.74 -0.37
N LYS A 34 13.70 -2.46 -0.40
CA LYS A 34 12.88 -2.14 0.77
C LYS A 34 13.06 -3.14 1.92
N THR A 35 13.03 -4.45 1.64
CA THR A 35 13.14 -5.50 2.64
C THR A 35 14.48 -5.47 3.38
N ARG A 36 15.62 -5.43 2.66
CA ARG A 36 16.94 -5.28 3.30
C ARG A 36 17.05 -3.94 4.04
N CYS A 37 16.47 -2.87 3.50
CA CYS A 37 16.40 -1.58 4.18
C CYS A 37 15.74 -1.70 5.56
N MET A 38 14.53 -2.28 5.63
CA MET A 38 13.80 -2.40 6.90
C MET A 38 14.45 -3.40 7.87
N ALA A 39 15.04 -4.48 7.38
CA ALA A 39 15.80 -5.41 8.23
C ALA A 39 17.02 -4.71 8.85
N GLY A 40 17.76 -3.93 8.06
CA GLY A 40 18.86 -3.09 8.55
C GLY A 40 18.41 -2.04 9.56
N GLU A 41 17.23 -1.44 9.37
CA GLU A 41 16.67 -0.47 10.31
C GLU A 41 16.33 -1.08 11.67
N LEU A 42 15.66 -2.24 11.67
CA LEU A 42 15.31 -2.97 12.89
C LEU A 42 16.55 -3.50 13.60
N LEU A 43 17.53 -4.03 12.85
CA LEU A 43 18.80 -4.47 13.41
C LEU A 43 19.55 -3.30 14.06
N TYR A 44 19.67 -2.16 13.36
CA TYR A 44 20.29 -0.95 13.92
C TYR A 44 19.55 -0.48 15.18
N THR A 45 18.22 -0.49 15.15
CA THR A 45 17.39 -0.05 16.29
C THR A 45 17.66 -0.93 17.50
N GLY A 46 17.53 -2.24 17.36
CA GLY A 46 17.76 -3.20 18.43
C GLY A 46 19.20 -3.25 18.94
N ALA A 47 20.18 -2.96 18.08
CA ALA A 47 21.60 -3.04 18.42
C ALA A 47 22.17 -1.73 18.99
N VAL A 48 21.66 -0.58 18.55
CA VAL A 48 22.29 0.73 18.80
C VAL A 48 21.37 1.68 19.56
N VAL A 49 20.06 1.61 19.34
CA VAL A 49 19.09 2.53 19.94
C VAL A 49 18.57 1.94 21.25
N GLU A 50 17.79 0.87 21.15
CA GLU A 50 17.16 0.22 22.30
C GLU A 50 16.72 -1.21 21.93
N GLY A 51 16.82 -2.15 22.88
CA GLY A 51 16.16 -3.44 22.77
C GLY A 51 14.65 -3.35 23.04
N GLY A 52 13.91 -4.39 22.66
CA GLY A 52 12.47 -4.51 22.88
C GLY A 52 11.79 -5.40 21.84
N ASP A 53 10.46 -5.39 21.88
CA ASP A 53 9.63 -6.08 20.90
C ASP A 53 9.29 -5.15 19.72
N TYR A 54 9.53 -5.65 18.51
CA TYR A 54 9.22 -4.99 17.25
C TYR A 54 8.40 -5.93 16.36
N GLY A 55 7.59 -5.37 15.47
CA GLY A 55 6.80 -6.13 14.51
C GLY A 55 7.27 -5.93 13.07
N TRP A 56 7.21 -7.00 12.30
CA TRP A 56 7.23 -7.00 10.84
C TRP A 56 5.90 -7.61 10.37
N VAL A 57 5.05 -6.80 9.77
CA VAL A 57 3.73 -7.24 9.29
C VAL A 57 3.68 -7.17 7.79
N ALA A 58 3.17 -8.21 7.14
CA ALA A 58 2.90 -8.20 5.69
C ALA A 58 1.48 -8.73 5.41
N PRO A 59 0.95 -8.63 4.18
CA PRO A 59 -0.40 -9.12 3.85
C PRO A 59 -0.57 -10.62 4.08
N THR A 60 0.49 -11.40 3.82
CA THR A 60 0.51 -12.86 3.96
C THR A 60 1.81 -13.32 4.59
N TYR A 61 1.80 -14.51 5.23
CA TYR A 61 3.00 -15.11 5.83
C TYR A 61 4.16 -15.29 4.83
N GLY A 62 3.86 -15.70 3.59
CA GLY A 62 4.89 -15.90 2.56
C GLY A 62 5.66 -14.61 2.20
N VAL A 63 5.06 -13.43 2.39
CA VAL A 63 5.77 -12.16 2.23
C VAL A 63 6.68 -11.90 3.44
N THR A 64 6.24 -12.24 4.65
CA THR A 64 7.03 -12.05 5.88
C THR A 64 8.33 -12.86 5.89
N ASP A 65 8.34 -14.05 5.27
CA ASP A 65 9.54 -14.90 5.19
C ASP A 65 10.72 -14.20 4.50
N ARG A 66 10.45 -13.32 3.53
CA ARG A 66 11.49 -12.51 2.89
C ARG A 66 12.19 -11.58 3.87
N GLY A 67 11.46 -11.08 4.87
CA GLY A 67 12.03 -10.29 5.96
C GLY A 67 12.97 -11.12 6.81
N VAL A 68 12.58 -12.35 7.18
CA VAL A 68 13.43 -13.29 7.94
C VAL A 68 14.71 -13.61 7.17
N GLU A 69 14.60 -13.90 5.87
CA GLU A 69 15.76 -14.14 5.01
C GLU A 69 16.68 -12.91 4.94
N ALA A 70 16.13 -11.69 4.88
CA ALA A 70 16.95 -10.48 4.90
C ALA A 70 17.78 -10.37 6.19
N PHE A 71 17.27 -10.78 7.35
CA PHE A 71 18.08 -10.85 8.58
C PHE A 71 19.18 -11.93 8.50
N ARG A 72 18.89 -13.10 7.91
CA ARG A 72 19.87 -14.17 7.69
C ARG A 72 21.00 -13.73 6.76
N GLU A 73 20.69 -12.97 5.72
CA GLU A 73 21.69 -12.42 4.81
C GLU A 73 22.55 -11.35 5.47
N ILE A 74 21.92 -10.41 6.19
CA ILE A 74 22.60 -9.23 6.74
C ILE A 74 23.44 -9.57 7.97
N ALA A 75 22.96 -10.43 8.86
CA ALA A 75 23.58 -10.63 10.17
C ALA A 75 23.45 -12.07 10.70
N PRO A 76 23.87 -13.09 9.92
CA PRO A 76 23.63 -14.50 10.26
C PRO A 76 24.25 -14.91 11.60
N GLU A 77 25.40 -14.34 11.96
CA GLU A 77 26.11 -14.65 13.21
C GLU A 77 25.54 -13.91 14.43
N LEU A 78 24.66 -12.91 14.22
CA LEU A 78 24.19 -12.02 15.29
C LEU A 78 22.80 -12.37 15.78
N ILE A 79 22.06 -13.12 14.97
CA ILE A 79 20.63 -13.31 15.14
C ILE A 79 20.30 -14.79 15.34
N ARG A 80 19.24 -15.03 16.09
CA ARG A 80 18.62 -16.34 16.25
C ARG A 80 17.20 -16.29 15.70
N VAL A 81 16.89 -17.15 14.73
CA VAL A 81 15.51 -17.33 14.26
C VAL A 81 14.82 -18.37 15.13
N VAL A 82 13.66 -18.04 15.69
CA VAL A 82 12.90 -18.89 16.63
C VAL A 82 11.43 -18.95 16.21
N GLY A 83 10.82 -20.12 16.40
CA GLY A 83 9.40 -20.32 16.10
C GLY A 83 9.13 -20.55 14.60
N ARG A 84 7.86 -20.83 14.30
CA ARG A 84 7.38 -21.06 12.92
C ARG A 84 6.09 -20.29 12.64
N MET A 85 5.21 -20.16 13.64
CA MET A 85 3.96 -19.41 13.56
C MET A 85 3.58 -18.86 14.96
N PRO A 86 3.94 -17.61 15.30
CA PRO A 86 4.76 -16.71 14.48
C PRO A 86 6.26 -17.07 14.54
N THR A 87 6.97 -16.79 13.45
CA THR A 87 8.43 -16.75 13.43
C THR A 87 8.92 -15.44 14.05
N ARG A 88 10.04 -15.48 14.74
CA ARG A 88 10.69 -14.26 15.24
C ARG A 88 12.21 -14.33 15.12
N VAL A 89 12.82 -13.17 14.94
CA VAL A 89 14.26 -12.99 14.99
C VAL A 89 14.61 -12.40 16.36
N GLU A 90 15.54 -13.02 17.07
CA GLU A 90 16.00 -12.58 18.39
C GLU A 90 17.50 -12.25 18.36
N PHE A 91 17.91 -11.20 19.06
CA PHE A 91 19.30 -10.84 19.26
C PHE A 91 19.45 -9.94 20.49
N ASP A 92 20.64 -9.92 21.10
CA ASP A 92 21.01 -8.94 22.13
C ASP A 92 22.42 -8.48 21.86
N LEU A 93 22.56 -7.21 21.49
CA LEU A 93 23.83 -6.60 21.08
C LEU A 93 24.21 -5.43 21.99
N GLY A 94 23.80 -5.49 23.27
CA GLY A 94 24.19 -4.54 24.31
C GLY A 94 23.17 -3.44 24.60
N LYS A 95 22.00 -3.49 23.97
CA LYS A 95 20.84 -2.61 24.28
C LYS A 95 19.68 -3.36 24.93
N GLY A 96 19.93 -4.59 25.35
CA GLY A 96 18.96 -5.51 25.91
C GLY A 96 18.36 -6.42 24.84
N PRO A 97 17.53 -7.40 25.27
CA PRO A 97 16.96 -8.38 24.36
C PRO A 97 16.05 -7.71 23.33
N CYS A 98 16.30 -8.00 22.07
CA CYS A 98 15.50 -7.54 20.94
C CYS A 98 14.80 -8.72 20.27
N LYS A 99 13.52 -8.56 19.97
CA LYS A 99 12.72 -9.53 19.22
C LYS A 99 11.97 -8.84 18.10
N VAL A 100 12.11 -9.36 16.89
CA VAL A 100 11.34 -8.93 15.72
C VAL A 100 10.36 -10.05 15.37
N TRP A 101 9.07 -9.78 15.55
CA TRP A 101 7.99 -10.73 15.31
C TRP A 101 7.50 -10.60 13.87
N PHE A 102 7.47 -11.72 13.13
CA PHE A 102 6.99 -11.76 11.76
C PHE A 102 5.54 -12.25 11.75
N LEU A 103 4.65 -11.37 11.34
CA LEU A 103 3.21 -11.49 11.51
C LEU A 103 2.48 -11.18 10.20
N SER A 104 1.30 -11.76 10.04
CA SER A 104 0.55 -11.64 8.81
C SER A 104 -0.81 -11.00 9.05
N ALA A 105 -1.18 -10.06 8.18
CA ALA A 105 -2.47 -9.39 8.20
C ALA A 105 -3.64 -10.30 7.78
N ASP A 106 -3.37 -11.47 7.21
CA ASP A 106 -4.38 -12.51 6.98
C ASP A 106 -4.90 -13.17 8.27
N ASN A 107 -4.17 -13.02 9.40
CA ASN A 107 -4.59 -13.49 10.72
C ASN A 107 -4.41 -12.38 11.78
N PRO A 108 -5.24 -11.32 11.74
CA PRO A 108 -5.08 -10.16 12.62
C PRO A 108 -5.25 -10.49 14.11
N ASP A 109 -6.05 -11.49 14.45
CA ASP A 109 -6.29 -11.86 15.85
C ASP A 109 -5.02 -12.39 16.53
N SER A 110 -4.12 -13.03 15.77
CA SER A 110 -2.81 -13.45 16.27
C SER A 110 -1.89 -12.28 16.65
N ILE A 111 -2.19 -11.06 16.18
CA ILE A 111 -1.42 -9.85 16.44
C ILE A 111 -1.96 -9.09 17.65
N ARG A 112 -3.20 -9.37 18.07
CA ARG A 112 -3.79 -8.72 19.24
C ARG A 112 -3.02 -9.11 20.51
N GLY A 113 -2.75 -8.14 21.36
CA GLY A 113 -2.05 -8.35 22.64
C GLY A 113 -0.54 -8.11 22.60
N PHE A 114 0.05 -7.89 21.42
CA PHE A 114 1.43 -7.39 21.34
C PHE A 114 1.53 -5.91 21.73
N GLY A 115 2.67 -5.55 22.33
CA GLY A 115 3.07 -4.17 22.61
C GLY A 115 4.41 -3.86 21.96
N PHE A 116 4.40 -3.26 20.77
CA PHE A 116 5.61 -3.04 19.98
C PHE A 116 6.19 -1.65 20.20
N LYS A 117 7.52 -1.52 20.25
CA LYS A 117 8.23 -0.23 20.21
C LYS A 117 8.35 0.33 18.80
N GLY A 118 8.22 -0.51 17.79
CA GLY A 118 8.23 -0.12 16.39
C GLY A 118 7.65 -1.21 15.50
N LEU A 119 7.08 -0.79 14.37
CA LEU A 119 6.44 -1.68 13.41
C LEU A 119 6.89 -1.36 11.99
N VAL A 120 7.25 -2.38 11.23
CA VAL A 120 7.35 -2.31 9.77
C VAL A 120 6.11 -2.97 9.19
N VAL A 121 5.41 -2.29 8.29
CA VAL A 121 4.33 -2.85 7.48
C VAL A 121 4.82 -2.96 6.05
N ASP A 122 5.17 -4.19 5.65
CA ASP A 122 5.59 -4.54 4.31
C ASP A 122 4.39 -4.71 3.39
N GLU A 123 4.52 -4.28 2.14
CA GLU A 123 3.41 -4.16 1.18
C GLU A 123 2.14 -3.52 1.79
N ALA A 124 2.32 -2.40 2.50
CA ALA A 124 1.27 -1.76 3.28
C ALA A 124 0.00 -1.42 2.48
N ALA A 125 0.15 -1.05 1.20
CA ALA A 125 -0.99 -0.79 0.31
C ALA A 125 -1.91 -2.01 0.13
N SER A 126 -1.42 -3.23 0.37
CA SER A 126 -2.17 -4.49 0.28
C SER A 126 -2.69 -4.99 1.63
N VAL A 127 -2.37 -4.32 2.73
CA VAL A 127 -2.91 -4.64 4.06
C VAL A 127 -4.28 -3.94 4.21
N PRO A 128 -5.34 -4.60 4.71
CA PRO A 128 -6.61 -3.94 4.96
C PRO A 128 -6.49 -2.80 5.98
N VAL A 129 -7.18 -1.69 5.74
CA VAL A 129 -7.10 -0.49 6.60
C VAL A 129 -7.60 -0.78 8.02
N GLU A 130 -8.54 -1.71 8.17
CA GLU A 130 -9.09 -2.18 9.44
C GLU A 130 -8.00 -2.85 10.28
N VAL A 131 -7.10 -3.60 9.65
CA VAL A 131 -5.96 -4.23 10.34
C VAL A 131 -5.02 -3.15 10.87
N TRP A 132 -4.74 -2.12 10.08
CA TRP A 132 -3.97 -0.98 10.57
C TRP A 132 -4.65 -0.27 11.74
N ASN A 133 -5.91 0.12 11.58
CA ASN A 133 -6.62 0.95 12.55
C ASN A 133 -6.97 0.24 13.86
N TYR A 134 -7.42 -1.01 13.79
CA TYR A 134 -8.00 -1.73 14.94
C TYR A 134 -7.09 -2.80 15.53
N VAL A 135 -5.97 -3.12 14.88
CA VAL A 135 -5.03 -4.14 15.35
C VAL A 135 -3.64 -3.57 15.51
N LEU A 136 -3.00 -3.10 14.43
CA LEU A 136 -1.60 -2.71 14.43
C LEU A 136 -1.34 -1.41 15.19
N ARG A 137 -2.07 -0.34 14.89
CA ARG A 137 -1.89 0.96 15.55
C ARG A 137 -2.06 0.88 17.09
N PRO A 138 -3.04 0.14 17.64
CA PRO A 138 -3.12 -0.13 19.07
C PRO A 138 -1.87 -0.75 19.70
N THR A 139 -1.15 -1.64 19.01
CA THR A 139 0.08 -2.27 19.54
C THR A 139 1.20 -1.26 19.81
N LEU A 140 1.15 -0.08 19.18
CA LEU A 140 2.13 1.00 19.34
C LEU A 140 1.72 2.05 20.39
N ALA A 141 0.53 1.94 20.98
CA ALA A 141 -0.03 3.00 21.82
C ALA A 141 0.71 3.13 23.14
N GLN A 142 0.95 2.02 23.85
CA GLN A 142 1.58 2.03 25.18
C GLN A 142 3.04 2.48 25.15
N THR A 143 3.77 2.11 24.10
CA THR A 143 5.19 2.40 23.91
C THR A 143 5.44 3.75 23.24
N MET A 144 4.37 4.40 22.76
CA MET A 144 4.47 5.52 21.80
C MET A 144 5.33 5.17 20.59
N GLY A 145 5.29 3.89 20.17
CA GLY A 145 6.14 3.33 19.15
C GLY A 145 5.95 3.96 17.76
N TRP A 146 6.95 3.74 16.92
CA TRP A 146 6.99 4.24 15.54
C TRP A 146 6.45 3.21 14.53
N GLY A 147 6.11 3.69 13.33
CA GLY A 147 5.67 2.85 12.21
C GLY A 147 6.35 3.23 10.90
N VAL A 148 6.80 2.24 10.12
CA VAL A 148 7.27 2.44 8.74
C VAL A 148 6.43 1.59 7.80
N PHE A 149 5.74 2.26 6.88
CA PHE A 149 4.89 1.64 5.87
C PHE A 149 5.65 1.62 4.57
N ILE A 150 6.00 0.45 4.06
CA ILE A 150 6.71 0.30 2.79
C ILE A 150 5.78 -0.35 1.76
N GLY A 151 5.91 0.05 0.50
CA GLY A 151 5.09 -0.53 -0.55
C GLY A 151 5.35 0.08 -1.93
N THR A 152 4.46 -0.26 -2.85
CA THR A 152 4.28 0.39 -4.15
C THR A 152 2.96 1.17 -4.14
N PRO A 153 2.78 2.17 -5.02
CA PRO A 153 1.49 2.84 -5.17
C PRO A 153 0.43 1.83 -5.63
N ALA A 154 -0.76 1.89 -5.06
CA ALA A 154 -1.92 1.08 -5.47
C ALA A 154 -3.21 1.88 -5.31
N GLY A 155 -3.45 2.78 -6.27
CA GLY A 155 -4.58 3.71 -6.22
C GLY A 155 -4.58 4.62 -4.99
N ARG A 156 -5.74 5.22 -4.70
CA ARG A 156 -5.98 6.12 -3.56
C ARG A 156 -6.58 5.37 -2.37
N ASN A 157 -5.78 4.50 -1.77
CA ASN A 157 -6.16 3.73 -0.58
C ASN A 157 -5.58 4.34 0.72
N TRP A 158 -5.73 3.66 1.86
CA TRP A 158 -5.21 4.16 3.15
C TRP A 158 -3.68 4.37 3.17
N PHE A 159 -2.93 3.65 2.33
CA PHE A 159 -1.49 3.88 2.20
C PHE A 159 -1.22 5.21 1.50
N TYR A 160 -2.02 5.58 0.49
CA TYR A 160 -2.02 6.92 -0.09
C TYR A 160 -2.43 7.99 0.94
N ASP A 161 -3.45 7.72 1.76
CA ASP A 161 -3.84 8.65 2.83
C ASP A 161 -2.67 8.85 3.81
N MET A 162 -2.01 7.77 4.25
CA MET A 162 -0.83 7.86 5.11
C MET A 162 0.34 8.57 4.42
N PHE A 163 0.47 8.39 3.10
CA PHE A 163 1.46 9.08 2.30
C PHE A 163 1.23 10.60 2.27
N THR A 164 0.01 11.05 1.98
CA THR A 164 -0.29 12.49 1.87
C THR A 164 -0.02 13.26 3.18
N ARG A 165 -0.25 12.62 4.33
CA ARG A 165 0.06 13.20 5.66
C ARG A 165 1.53 13.52 5.87
N GLY A 166 2.43 12.76 5.26
CA GLY A 166 3.88 12.97 5.36
C GLY A 166 4.51 13.77 4.22
N VAL A 167 3.71 14.26 3.26
CA VAL A 167 4.19 15.12 2.17
C VAL A 167 4.59 16.49 2.72
N LYS A 168 5.67 17.07 2.19
CA LYS A 168 6.13 18.41 2.58
C LYS A 168 5.01 19.43 2.37
N GLY A 169 4.63 20.12 3.44
CA GLY A 169 3.55 21.12 3.41
C GLY A 169 2.20 20.61 3.92
N SER A 170 2.07 19.33 4.29
CA SER A 170 0.85 18.79 4.92
C SER A 170 0.51 19.45 6.27
N GLY A 171 1.54 19.92 6.99
CA GLY A 171 1.39 20.50 8.33
C GLY A 171 1.27 19.47 9.47
N GLU A 172 1.25 18.17 9.16
CA GLU A 172 1.14 17.13 10.19
C GLU A 172 2.51 16.75 10.79
N ALA A 173 2.72 17.14 12.04
CA ALA A 173 3.93 16.80 12.78
C ALA A 173 4.04 15.29 13.02
N GLY A 174 5.26 14.76 12.91
CA GLY A 174 5.57 13.35 13.17
C GLY A 174 5.34 12.38 12.00
N PHE A 175 4.86 12.88 10.86
CA PHE A 175 4.72 12.11 9.61
C PHE A 175 5.76 12.53 8.58
N LYS A 176 6.30 11.55 7.84
CA LYS A 176 7.21 11.82 6.72
C LYS A 176 7.03 10.79 5.61
N SER A 177 6.87 11.29 4.40
CA SER A 177 6.72 10.45 3.21
C SER A 177 7.92 10.56 2.28
N PHE A 178 8.23 9.44 1.64
CA PHE A 178 9.33 9.27 0.70
C PHE A 178 8.81 8.61 -0.58
N THR A 179 9.31 9.10 -1.71
CA THR A 179 9.07 8.53 -3.03
C THR A 179 10.40 8.38 -3.73
N PHE A 180 10.72 7.15 -4.16
CA PHE A 180 11.96 6.87 -4.89
C PHE A 180 11.69 5.97 -6.10
N PRO A 181 12.10 6.35 -7.31
CA PRO A 181 12.02 5.48 -8.47
C PRO A 181 13.00 4.30 -8.32
N SER A 182 12.83 3.25 -9.12
CA SER A 182 13.76 2.10 -9.17
C SER A 182 15.22 2.52 -9.38
N LEU A 183 15.46 3.55 -10.20
CA LEU A 183 16.80 4.11 -10.44
C LEU A 183 17.47 4.78 -9.24
N ALA A 184 16.74 5.06 -8.15
CA ALA A 184 17.34 5.53 -6.91
C ALA A 184 18.18 4.44 -6.21
N SER A 185 17.96 3.17 -6.56
CA SER A 185 18.84 2.07 -6.18
C SER A 185 20.04 2.02 -7.13
N PRO A 186 21.28 2.09 -6.62
CA PRO A 186 22.48 1.97 -7.46
C PRO A 186 22.66 0.57 -8.06
N TYR A 187 21.88 -0.41 -7.57
CA TYR A 187 21.91 -1.80 -8.02
C TYR A 187 20.88 -2.08 -9.13
N PHE A 188 20.03 -1.11 -9.48
CA PHE A 188 19.04 -1.30 -10.53
C PHE A 188 19.69 -1.13 -11.92
N PRO A 189 19.58 -2.13 -12.83
CA PRO A 189 20.17 -2.01 -14.17
C PRO A 189 19.51 -0.89 -14.97
N LYS A 190 20.31 0.02 -15.54
CA LYS A 190 19.79 1.11 -16.39
C LYS A 190 19.15 0.58 -17.67
N ASP A 191 19.70 -0.50 -18.24
CA ASP A 191 19.15 -1.10 -19.46
C ASP A 191 17.75 -1.68 -19.23
N GLU A 192 17.48 -2.25 -18.05
CA GLU A 192 16.14 -2.72 -17.64
C GLU A 192 15.16 -1.56 -17.53
N TRP A 193 15.61 -0.41 -17.01
CA TRP A 193 14.78 0.79 -16.95
C TRP A 193 14.37 1.27 -18.35
N GLU A 194 15.32 1.36 -19.27
CA GLU A 194 15.04 1.79 -20.65
C GLU A 194 14.20 0.77 -21.42
N ALA A 195 14.38 -0.53 -21.18
CA ALA A 195 13.52 -1.57 -21.73
C ALA A 195 12.08 -1.44 -21.20
N ALA A 196 11.90 -1.40 -19.87
CA ALA A 196 10.60 -1.24 -19.23
C ALA A 196 9.85 0.01 -19.71
N LYS A 197 10.56 1.13 -19.89
CA LYS A 197 9.99 2.39 -20.38
C LYS A 197 9.45 2.28 -21.82
N ARG A 198 10.05 1.44 -22.66
CA ARG A 198 9.63 1.24 -24.07
C ARG A 198 8.53 0.20 -24.21
N GLU A 199 8.55 -0.82 -23.36
CA GLU A 199 7.72 -2.02 -23.52
C GLU A 199 6.43 -1.97 -22.70
N LEU A 200 6.44 -1.33 -21.52
CA LEU A 200 5.28 -1.29 -20.64
C LEU A 200 4.34 -0.13 -21.01
N PRO A 201 3.03 -0.28 -20.76
CA PRO A 201 2.12 0.86 -20.75
C PRO A 201 2.62 1.95 -19.80
N GLU A 202 2.44 3.22 -20.18
CA GLU A 202 2.96 4.37 -19.44
C GLU A 202 2.53 4.37 -17.97
N ASP A 203 1.27 4.06 -17.69
CA ASP A 203 0.72 3.99 -16.33
C ASP A 203 1.40 2.89 -15.50
N VAL A 204 1.63 1.72 -16.09
CA VAL A 204 2.33 0.61 -15.42
C VAL A 204 3.75 1.02 -15.11
N PHE A 205 4.43 1.69 -16.03
CA PHE A 205 5.79 2.18 -15.80
C PHE A 205 5.84 3.25 -14.70
N LYS A 206 4.95 4.24 -14.73
CA LYS A 206 4.84 5.28 -13.69
C LYS A 206 4.59 4.69 -12.31
N GLN A 207 3.66 3.75 -12.20
CA GLN A 207 3.32 3.12 -10.93
C GLN A 207 4.44 2.21 -10.41
N GLU A 208 4.90 1.25 -11.23
CA GLU A 208 5.81 0.19 -10.78
C GLU A 208 7.28 0.64 -10.72
N TYR A 209 7.72 1.53 -11.61
CA TYR A 209 9.12 1.95 -11.71
C TYR A 209 9.35 3.36 -11.17
N MET A 210 8.45 4.30 -11.46
CA MET A 210 8.58 5.69 -10.98
C MET A 210 8.02 5.89 -9.56
N ALA A 211 7.22 4.94 -9.06
CA ALA A 211 6.55 4.99 -7.76
C ALA A 211 5.53 6.14 -7.64
N GLU A 212 4.83 6.44 -8.74
CA GLU A 212 3.83 7.49 -8.79
C GLU A 212 2.44 6.97 -8.43
N PHE A 213 1.71 7.74 -7.61
CA PHE A 213 0.29 7.50 -7.37
C PHE A 213 -0.51 8.05 -8.55
N LEU A 214 -1.10 7.14 -9.33
CA LEU A 214 -1.94 7.48 -10.47
C LEU A 214 -3.39 7.72 -10.01
N GLU A 215 -4.04 8.74 -10.58
CA GLU A 215 -5.44 9.08 -10.26
C GLU A 215 -6.41 8.02 -10.80
N ASP A 216 -6.10 7.41 -11.95
CA ASP A 216 -6.99 6.51 -12.70
C ASP A 216 -6.71 5.01 -12.51
N GLY A 217 -5.70 4.64 -11.73
CA GLY A 217 -5.24 3.24 -11.61
C GLY A 217 -6.24 2.27 -10.95
N ALA A 218 -7.33 2.78 -10.37
CA ALA A 218 -8.37 1.99 -9.71
C ALA A 218 -9.64 1.77 -10.55
N GLY A 219 -9.76 2.44 -11.70
CA GLY A 219 -10.92 2.29 -12.59
C GLY A 219 -10.72 1.17 -13.61
N VAL A 220 -11.61 0.18 -13.64
CA VAL A 220 -11.72 -0.76 -14.78
C VAL A 220 -12.03 0.01 -16.09
N PHE A 221 -12.60 1.21 -15.97
CA PHE A 221 -12.96 2.09 -17.07
C PHE A 221 -12.00 3.28 -17.16
N ARG A 222 -11.46 3.50 -18.36
CA ARG A 222 -10.59 4.65 -18.69
C ARG A 222 -11.41 5.77 -19.31
N GLY A 223 -10.96 7.01 -19.11
CA GLY A 223 -11.55 8.19 -19.78
C GLY A 223 -12.96 8.54 -19.29
N VAL A 224 -13.32 8.15 -18.06
CA VAL A 224 -14.65 8.39 -17.49
C VAL A 224 -14.98 9.89 -17.52
N ASP A 225 -14.01 10.74 -17.18
CA ASP A 225 -14.19 12.21 -17.22
C ASP A 225 -14.53 12.73 -18.63
N GLY A 226 -13.93 12.14 -19.67
CA GLY A 226 -14.27 12.45 -21.07
C GLY A 226 -15.60 11.85 -21.52
N CYS A 227 -16.14 10.90 -20.76
CA CYS A 227 -17.46 10.30 -20.95
C CYS A 227 -18.55 10.94 -20.06
N LEU A 228 -18.18 11.89 -19.20
CA LEU A 228 -19.16 12.65 -18.40
C LEU A 228 -19.96 13.55 -19.34
N LEU A 229 -21.15 13.09 -19.71
CA LEU A 229 -22.16 13.94 -20.31
C LEU A 229 -22.66 14.88 -19.21
N GLY A 230 -22.73 16.19 -19.48
CA GLY A 230 -23.44 17.12 -18.62
C GLY A 230 -24.90 16.68 -18.41
N ARG A 231 -25.60 17.22 -17.40
CA ARG A 231 -27.04 16.97 -17.21
C ARG A 231 -27.75 17.12 -18.55
N CYS A 232 -28.20 16.00 -19.12
CA CYS A 232 -29.08 16.06 -20.28
C CYS A 232 -30.35 16.79 -19.84
N GLU A 233 -30.72 17.83 -20.57
CA GLU A 233 -32.03 18.45 -20.46
C GLU A 233 -33.11 17.38 -20.64
N ASP A 234 -34.24 17.57 -19.96
CA ASP A 234 -35.36 16.62 -19.88
C ASP A 234 -35.62 15.94 -21.22
N VAL A 235 -35.30 14.65 -21.29
CA VAL A 235 -35.47 13.86 -22.50
C VAL A 235 -36.98 13.78 -22.81
N ASP A 236 -37.35 14.25 -24.01
CA ASP A 236 -38.72 14.39 -24.47
C ASP A 236 -39.49 13.06 -24.32
N ARG A 237 -40.54 13.05 -23.48
CA ARG A 237 -41.25 11.84 -23.02
C ARG A 237 -41.97 11.06 -24.13
N GLY A 238 -41.93 11.55 -25.38
CA GLY A 238 -42.71 11.02 -26.51
C GLY A 238 -42.02 10.04 -27.45
N ARG A 239 -40.74 9.68 -27.26
CA ARG A 239 -39.97 8.89 -28.27
C ARG A 239 -39.26 7.62 -27.77
N TYR A 240 -39.71 7.01 -26.68
CA TYR A 240 -39.07 5.78 -26.18
C TYR A 240 -39.59 4.54 -26.91
N ARG A 241 -38.82 4.07 -27.90
CA ARG A 241 -39.17 2.86 -28.66
C ARG A 241 -38.58 1.57 -28.06
N ARG A 242 -37.40 1.65 -27.44
CA ARG A 242 -36.73 0.50 -26.80
C ARG A 242 -35.86 0.95 -25.64
N VAL A 243 -36.14 0.43 -24.45
CA VAL A 243 -35.39 0.69 -23.22
C VAL A 243 -34.77 -0.62 -22.76
N VAL A 244 -33.48 -0.60 -22.44
CA VAL A 244 -32.77 -1.71 -21.82
C VAL A 244 -32.49 -1.32 -20.37
N VAL A 245 -32.80 -2.21 -19.43
CA VAL A 245 -32.55 -1.98 -18.01
C VAL A 245 -31.46 -2.93 -17.56
N GLY A 246 -30.33 -2.36 -17.14
CA GLY A 246 -29.32 -3.06 -16.36
C GLY A 246 -29.74 -3.09 -14.90
N CYS A 247 -29.66 -4.25 -14.27
CA CYS A 247 -29.97 -4.44 -12.86
C CYS A 247 -28.76 -5.06 -12.17
N ASP A 248 -28.16 -4.33 -11.24
CA ASP A 248 -27.14 -4.83 -10.33
C ASP A 248 -27.79 -5.05 -8.96
N ILE A 249 -27.95 -6.32 -8.58
CA ILE A 249 -28.74 -6.72 -7.41
C ILE A 249 -27.82 -6.87 -6.19
N ALA A 250 -28.12 -6.13 -5.13
CA ALA A 250 -27.42 -6.26 -3.85
C ALA A 250 -27.94 -7.44 -3.02
N LYS A 251 -27.04 -8.06 -2.24
CA LYS A 251 -27.36 -9.29 -1.48
C LYS A 251 -27.50 -9.12 0.03
N HIS A 252 -26.81 -8.17 0.67
CA HIS A 252 -26.82 -8.03 2.14
C HIS A 252 -26.81 -6.59 2.68
N THR A 253 -25.93 -5.71 2.22
CA THR A 253 -25.80 -4.32 2.75
C THR A 253 -25.60 -3.24 1.70
N ASP A 254 -25.53 -3.63 0.43
CA ASP A 254 -25.29 -2.72 -0.70
C ASP A 254 -26.60 -2.26 -1.34
N TRP A 255 -26.49 -1.30 -2.25
CA TRP A 255 -27.62 -0.76 -2.98
C TRP A 255 -27.88 -1.59 -4.24
N THR A 256 -29.12 -2.03 -4.44
CA THR A 256 -29.53 -2.51 -5.76
C THR A 256 -29.62 -1.31 -6.68
N VAL A 257 -28.89 -1.34 -7.79
CA VAL A 257 -28.85 -0.26 -8.78
C VAL A 257 -29.56 -0.70 -10.05
N LEU A 258 -30.57 0.08 -10.44
CA LEU A 258 -31.22 -0.04 -11.74
C LEU A 258 -30.74 1.10 -12.63
N ALA A 259 -30.20 0.77 -13.80
CA ALA A 259 -29.82 1.72 -14.83
C ALA A 259 -30.69 1.49 -16.07
N ALA A 260 -31.60 2.43 -16.37
CA ALA A 260 -32.40 2.40 -17.58
C ALA A 260 -31.71 3.20 -18.69
N LEU A 261 -31.46 2.53 -19.82
CA LEU A 261 -30.79 3.06 -20.99
C LEU A 261 -31.77 3.09 -22.17
N HIS A 262 -31.90 4.25 -22.80
CA HIS A 262 -32.64 4.36 -24.05
C HIS A 262 -31.70 4.06 -25.24
N CYS A 263 -32.11 3.17 -26.13
CA CYS A 263 -31.34 2.82 -27.31
C CYS A 263 -31.89 3.54 -28.55
N CYS A 264 -31.23 4.61 -28.97
CA CYS A 264 -31.45 5.22 -30.28
C CYS A 264 -30.64 4.45 -31.33
N PHE A 265 -31.31 3.62 -32.15
CA PHE A 265 -30.70 3.10 -33.37
C PHE A 265 -31.00 4.09 -34.51
N ASN A 266 -29.98 4.79 -35.00
CA ASN A 266 -30.03 5.39 -36.33
C ASN A 266 -29.44 4.39 -37.32
N ASP A 267 -30.07 4.24 -38.49
CA ASP A 267 -29.66 3.36 -39.60
C ASP A 267 -28.32 3.75 -40.27
N SER A 268 -27.44 4.47 -39.57
CA SER A 268 -26.15 4.95 -40.08
C SER A 268 -25.06 4.76 -39.04
N THR A 269 -24.31 3.64 -39.16
CA THR A 269 -22.89 3.35 -38.80
C THR A 269 -22.13 4.10 -37.69
N ARG A 270 -22.77 4.88 -36.81
CA ARG A 270 -22.20 5.44 -35.59
C ARG A 270 -23.20 5.24 -34.44
N PRO A 271 -22.77 4.67 -33.31
CA PRO A 271 -23.61 4.61 -32.12
C PRO A 271 -23.82 6.03 -31.57
N ASP A 272 -25.08 6.43 -31.37
CA ASP A 272 -25.43 7.61 -30.58
C ASP A 272 -25.02 7.41 -29.11
N PRO A 273 -24.66 8.47 -28.37
CA PRO A 273 -24.29 8.34 -26.97
C PRO A 273 -25.46 7.77 -26.15
N PHE A 274 -25.16 6.76 -25.33
CA PHE A 274 -26.12 6.15 -24.43
C PHE A 274 -26.62 7.17 -23.40
N GLN A 275 -27.93 7.40 -23.35
CA GLN A 275 -28.55 8.24 -22.32
C GLN A 275 -29.05 7.38 -21.16
N VAL A 276 -28.49 7.61 -19.97
CA VAL A 276 -28.98 7.07 -18.69
C VAL A 276 -30.17 7.94 -18.25
N MET A 277 -31.36 7.35 -18.19
CA MET A 277 -32.59 8.10 -17.89
C MET A 277 -32.88 8.24 -16.41
N GLN A 278 -32.57 7.23 -15.62
CA GLN A 278 -32.85 7.23 -14.19
C GLN A 278 -31.98 6.17 -13.51
N THR A 279 -31.39 6.55 -12.39
CA THR A 279 -30.75 5.66 -11.43
C THR A 279 -31.55 5.71 -10.13
N SER A 280 -32.27 4.64 -9.82
CA SER A 280 -32.94 4.48 -8.53
C SER A 280 -32.06 3.68 -7.59
N HIS A 281 -31.93 4.16 -6.36
CA HIS A 281 -31.16 3.53 -5.30
C HIS A 281 -32.13 3.19 -4.18
N ASN A 282 -32.46 1.91 -4.03
CA ASN A 282 -33.28 1.44 -2.91
C ASN A 282 -32.41 0.58 -1.99
N ARG A 283 -32.38 0.95 -0.71
CA ARG A 283 -31.83 0.11 0.35
C ARG A 283 -32.91 -0.90 0.69
N LEU A 284 -32.59 -2.18 0.61
CA LEU A 284 -33.44 -3.20 1.22
C LEU A 284 -33.25 -3.07 2.73
N GLU A 285 -34.16 -2.34 3.40
CA GLU A 285 -34.31 -2.44 4.85
C GLU A 285 -34.99 -3.77 5.14
N SER A 286 -34.31 -4.62 5.93
CA SER A 286 -34.86 -5.87 6.46
C SER A 286 -35.83 -5.61 7.61
#